data_AF-A0A512DFW4-F1
#
_entry.id   AF-A0A512DFW4-F1
#
_cell.length_a   1.000
_cell.length_b   1.000
_cell.length_c   1.000
_cell.angle_alpha   90.00
_cell.angle_beta   90.00
_cell.angle_gamma   90.00
#
_symmetry.space_group_name_H-M   'P 1'
#
loop_
_entity.id
_entity.type
_entity.pdbx_description
1 polymer ?
#
loop_
_entity_poly.entity_id
_entity_poly.type
_entity_poly.pdbx_seq_one_letter_code
_entity_poly.pdbx_strand_id
1 'polypeptide(L)'
;MTALTTDPVTSVDRLAEIAALDLFSPAAQTVLDRFARRAAQHLGLPVGLITVVLDDAQVMAGAHGLAGWMAQTRGVPLEWSFCRTPVATGKRHVITNAAVDATQRDNPLVTLEGVRCYAGSPLVTSRGQVLGTCCVLGNDPREFTADELRSLDLMAAEVVAQLEATREDPRG
;
A
#
# COMPACT_ATOMS: atom_id res chain seq x y z
N MET A 1 -34.14 -3.95 -9.23
CA MET A 1 -33.36 -3.75 -7.99
C MET A 1 -31.94 -4.17 -8.27
N THR A 2 -31.09 -3.23 -8.72
CA THR A 2 -29.67 -3.48 -8.94
C THR A 2 -29.06 -3.79 -7.57
N ALA A 3 -28.50 -4.99 -7.40
CA ALA A 3 -27.73 -5.30 -6.21
C ALA A 3 -26.66 -4.21 -6.05
N LEU A 4 -26.67 -3.49 -4.93
CA LEU A 4 -25.56 -2.63 -4.55
C LEU A 4 -24.37 -3.57 -4.39
N THR A 5 -23.51 -3.63 -5.41
CA THR A 5 -22.22 -4.31 -5.28
C THR A 5 -21.46 -3.54 -4.23
N THR A 6 -21.40 -4.06 -3.00
CA THR A 6 -20.63 -3.46 -1.92
C THR A 6 -19.18 -3.36 -2.37
N ASP A 7 -18.66 -2.14 -2.44
CA ASP A 7 -17.25 -1.93 -2.78
C ASP A 7 -16.39 -2.68 -1.74
N PRO A 8 -15.52 -3.62 -2.14
CA PRO A 8 -14.68 -4.37 -1.21
C PRO A 8 -13.85 -3.46 -0.29
N VAL A 9 -13.52 -2.25 -0.74
CA VAL A 9 -12.84 -1.24 0.07
C VAL A 9 -13.70 -0.82 1.26
N THR A 10 -15.01 -0.73 1.12
CA THR A 10 -15.93 -0.32 2.21
C THR A 10 -16.37 -1.47 3.12
N SER A 11 -15.77 -2.66 2.99
CA SER A 11 -16.10 -3.83 3.82
C SER A 11 -15.88 -3.55 5.32
N VAL A 12 -16.95 -3.72 6.11
CA VAL A 12 -16.92 -3.54 7.57
C VAL A 12 -15.94 -4.50 8.22
N ASP A 13 -15.93 -5.78 7.81
CA ASP A 13 -15.01 -6.79 8.35
C ASP A 13 -13.55 -6.42 8.09
N ARG A 14 -13.27 -5.83 6.92
CA ARG A 14 -11.94 -5.37 6.53
C ARG A 14 -11.47 -4.19 7.38
N LEU A 15 -12.34 -3.21 7.57
CA LEU A 15 -12.07 -2.04 8.40
C LEU A 15 -11.92 -2.43 9.87
N ALA A 16 -12.72 -3.37 10.36
CA ALA A 16 -12.59 -3.92 11.70
C ALA A 16 -11.26 -4.67 11.88
N GLU A 17 -10.80 -5.40 10.87
CA GLU A 17 -9.49 -6.07 10.90
C GLU A 17 -8.34 -5.05 10.91
N ILE A 18 -8.42 -3.95 10.14
CA ILE A 18 -7.45 -2.84 10.22
C ILE A 18 -7.44 -2.24 11.64
N ALA A 19 -8.62 -1.95 12.20
CA ALA A 19 -8.73 -1.35 13.53
C ALA A 19 -8.24 -2.28 14.66
N ALA A 20 -8.27 -3.59 14.45
CA ALA A 20 -7.76 -4.58 15.41
C ALA A 20 -6.24 -4.73 15.39
N LEU A 21 -5.55 -4.15 14.40
CA LEU A 21 -4.09 -4.18 14.30
C LEU A 21 -3.51 -2.86 14.80
N ASP A 22 -2.49 -2.94 15.64
CA ASP A 22 -1.79 -1.77 16.19
C ASP A 22 -0.77 -1.19 15.19
N LEU A 23 -1.25 -0.83 13.99
CA LEU A 23 -0.45 -0.38 12.85
C LEU A 23 0.30 0.94 13.09
N PHE A 24 -0.18 1.74 14.04
CA PHE A 24 0.23 3.12 14.24
C PHE A 24 0.98 3.36 15.55
N SER A 25 1.24 2.32 16.36
CA SER A 25 2.15 2.48 17.49
C SER A 25 3.58 2.75 17.01
N PRO A 26 4.40 3.47 17.81
CA PRO A 26 5.79 3.76 17.43
C PRO A 26 6.62 2.50 17.12
N ALA A 27 6.34 1.40 17.83
CA ALA A 27 7.00 0.12 17.63
C ALA A 27 6.62 -0.48 16.27
N ALA A 28 5.32 -0.55 15.95
CA ALA A 28 4.85 -1.02 14.66
C ALA A 28 5.39 -0.17 13.51
N GLN A 29 5.27 1.16 13.61
CA GLN A 29 5.77 2.09 12.58
C GLN A 29 7.27 1.91 12.31
N THR A 30 8.09 1.71 13.35
CA THR A 30 9.53 1.45 13.19
C THR A 30 9.79 0.18 12.37
N VAL A 31 9.00 -0.87 12.59
CA VAL A 31 9.10 -2.13 11.85
C VAL A 31 8.59 -1.97 10.42
N LEU A 32 7.46 -1.29 10.23
CA LEU A 32 6.86 -1.06 8.91
C LEU A 32 7.71 -0.13 8.03
N ASP A 33 8.32 0.91 8.60
CA ASP A 33 9.30 1.77 7.91
C ASP A 33 10.53 0.97 7.43
N ARG A 34 10.91 -0.11 8.14
CA ARG A 34 11.99 -1.01 7.71
C ARG A 34 11.58 -1.84 6.50
N PHE A 35 10.36 -2.37 6.49
CA PHE A 35 9.83 -3.09 5.32
C PHE A 35 9.71 -2.17 4.10
N ALA A 36 9.15 -0.98 4.28
CA ALA A 36 9.05 0.06 3.26
C ALA A 36 10.42 0.38 2.65
N ARG A 37 11.45 0.57 3.49
CA ARG A 37 12.83 0.79 3.05
C ARG A 37 13.40 -0.39 2.27
N ARG A 38 13.19 -1.62 2.75
CA ARG A 38 13.69 -2.83 2.09
C ARG A 38 13.05 -2.99 0.70
N ALA A 39 11.74 -2.73 0.58
CA ALA A 39 11.06 -2.77 -0.72
C ALA A 39 11.65 -1.74 -1.70
N ALA A 40 11.79 -0.48 -1.26
CA ALA A 40 12.39 0.58 -2.07
C ALA A 40 13.81 0.24 -2.54
N GLN A 41 14.67 -0.21 -1.61
CA GLN A 41 16.06 -0.57 -1.91
C GLN A 41 16.15 -1.79 -2.84
N HIS A 42 15.36 -2.84 -2.59
CA HIS A 42 15.37 -4.06 -3.40
C HIS A 42 14.95 -3.77 -4.85
N LEU A 43 13.99 -2.87 -5.04
CA LEU A 43 13.50 -2.50 -6.36
C LEU A 43 14.21 -1.25 -6.91
N GLY A 44 15.23 -0.70 -6.24
CA GLY A 44 15.96 0.47 -6.71
C GLY A 44 15.09 1.71 -6.95
N LEU A 45 14.04 1.91 -6.15
CA LEU A 45 13.13 3.05 -6.25
C LEU A 45 13.26 4.01 -5.06
N PRO A 46 12.95 5.30 -5.25
CA PRO A 46 13.12 6.29 -4.20
C PRO A 46 12.13 6.12 -3.05
N VAL A 47 10.92 5.63 -3.32
CA VAL A 47 9.85 5.55 -2.34
C VAL A 47 9.38 4.11 -2.18
N GLY A 48 9.23 3.68 -0.93
CA GLY A 48 8.55 2.45 -0.55
C GLY A 48 7.58 2.73 0.58
N LEU A 49 6.43 2.05 0.59
CA LEU A 49 5.34 2.29 1.52
C LEU A 49 4.71 0.97 1.95
N ILE A 50 4.32 0.93 3.23
CA ILE A 50 3.32 0.00 3.73
C ILE A 50 2.05 0.82 3.99
N THR A 51 0.99 0.52 3.26
CA THR A 51 -0.24 1.29 3.29
C THR A 51 -1.40 0.46 3.79
N VAL A 52 -2.37 1.13 4.42
CA VAL A 52 -3.73 0.64 4.60
C VAL A 52 -4.69 1.55 3.86
N VAL A 53 -5.74 0.97 3.31
CA VAL A 53 -6.80 1.69 2.63
C VAL A 53 -8.01 1.69 3.55
N LEU A 54 -8.54 2.86 3.86
CA LEU A 54 -9.77 3.08 4.61
C LEU A 54 -10.94 3.26 3.64
N ASP A 55 -12.07 3.79 4.09
CA ASP A 55 -13.26 4.04 3.27
C ASP A 55 -13.13 5.30 2.39
N ASP A 56 -12.38 6.32 2.83
CA ASP A 56 -12.20 7.59 2.11
C ASP A 56 -10.74 8.03 1.94
N ALA A 57 -9.79 7.31 2.53
CA ALA A 57 -8.37 7.64 2.49
C ALA A 57 -7.47 6.41 2.35
N GLN A 58 -6.25 6.64 1.88
CA GLN A 58 -5.13 5.74 2.09
C GLN A 58 -4.20 6.31 3.16
N VAL A 59 -3.81 5.49 4.12
CA VAL A 59 -2.88 5.85 5.19
C VAL A 59 -1.58 5.05 5.05
N MET A 60 -0.45 5.69 5.32
CA MET A 60 0.90 5.13 5.24
C MET A 60 1.35 4.70 6.64
N ALA A 61 1.13 3.43 6.98
CA ALA A 61 1.55 2.85 8.26
C ALA A 61 3.07 2.68 8.35
N GLY A 62 3.74 2.49 7.22
CA GLY A 62 5.20 2.56 7.08
C GLY A 62 5.60 3.31 5.82
N ALA A 63 6.69 4.05 5.85
CA ALA A 63 7.19 4.80 4.71
C ALA A 63 8.70 4.94 4.70
N HIS A 64 9.24 5.02 3.48
CA HIS A 64 10.61 5.38 3.19
C HIS A 64 10.64 6.31 1.97
N GLY A 65 11.50 7.34 2.02
CA GLY A 65 11.73 8.23 0.89
C GLY A 65 10.64 9.26 0.60
N LEU A 66 9.59 9.35 1.44
CA LEU A 66 8.60 10.42 1.32
C LEU A 66 9.19 11.79 1.64
N ALA A 67 8.71 12.80 0.94
CA ALA A 67 9.03 14.21 1.15
C ALA A 67 7.76 15.07 1.12
N GLY A 68 7.92 16.37 1.40
CA GLY A 68 6.84 17.34 1.29
C GLY A 68 5.66 17.07 2.22
N TRP A 69 4.45 17.38 1.76
CA TRP A 69 3.22 17.27 2.56
C TRP A 69 2.83 15.82 2.82
N MET A 70 3.15 14.88 1.93
CA MET A 70 2.87 13.44 2.15
C MET A 70 3.67 12.88 3.32
N ALA A 71 4.92 13.35 3.54
CA ALA A 71 5.71 12.95 4.70
C ALA A 71 5.10 13.44 6.03
N GLN A 72 4.40 14.57 6.01
CA GLN A 72 3.75 15.17 7.19
C GLN A 72 2.39 14.53 7.48
N THR A 73 1.58 14.35 6.43
CA THR A 73 0.20 13.85 6.53
C THR A 73 0.14 12.33 6.61
N ARG A 74 1.14 11.62 6.07
CA ARG A 74 1.19 10.15 5.99
C ARG A 74 -0.08 9.55 5.38
N GLY A 75 -0.70 10.25 4.43
CA GLY A 75 -1.92 9.78 3.78
C GLY A 75 -2.32 10.62 2.57
N VAL A 76 -3.24 10.07 1.77
CA VAL A 76 -3.82 10.73 0.59
C VAL A 76 -5.31 10.38 0.50
N PRO A 77 -6.13 11.22 -0.16
CA PRO A 77 -7.52 10.86 -0.48
C PRO A 77 -7.59 9.53 -1.26
N LEU A 78 -8.63 8.74 -1.03
CA LEU A 78 -8.76 7.41 -1.65
C LEU A 78 -8.80 7.48 -3.17
N GLU A 79 -9.38 8.53 -3.75
CA GLU A 79 -9.45 8.72 -5.19
C GLU A 79 -8.09 9.01 -5.84
N TRP A 80 -7.05 9.28 -5.04
CA TRP A 80 -5.66 9.43 -5.50
C TRP A 80 -4.90 8.10 -5.45
N SER A 81 -5.40 7.13 -4.67
CA SER A 81 -4.69 5.91 -4.32
C SER A 81 -4.59 4.90 -5.46
N PHE A 82 -3.36 4.60 -5.90
CA PHE A 82 -3.08 3.41 -6.71
C PHE A 82 -3.32 2.10 -5.92
N CYS A 83 -3.21 2.14 -4.59
CA CYS A 83 -3.39 0.97 -3.71
C CYS A 83 -4.84 0.51 -3.60
N ARG A 84 -5.81 1.35 -4.00
CA ARG A 84 -7.23 0.98 -4.10
C ARG A 84 -7.43 -0.25 -4.99
N THR A 85 -6.71 -0.33 -6.11
CA THR A 85 -6.85 -1.43 -7.08
C THR A 85 -6.48 -2.79 -6.47
N PRO A 86 -5.32 -2.96 -5.81
CA PRO A 86 -5.02 -4.19 -5.08
C PRO A 86 -6.03 -4.55 -3.99
N VAL A 87 -6.55 -3.57 -3.25
CA VAL A 87 -7.56 -3.83 -2.19
C VAL A 87 -8.88 -4.30 -2.79
N ALA A 88 -9.33 -3.69 -3.88
CA ALA A 88 -10.56 -4.08 -4.55
C ALA A 88 -10.47 -5.44 -5.26
N THR A 89 -9.28 -5.82 -5.75
CA THR A 89 -9.12 -7.00 -6.61
C THR A 89 -8.43 -8.18 -5.94
N GLY A 90 -7.75 -7.97 -4.81
CA GLY A 90 -6.87 -8.94 -4.18
C GLY A 90 -5.64 -9.30 -5.04
N LYS A 91 -5.30 -8.49 -6.05
CA LYS A 91 -4.22 -8.76 -7.01
C LYS A 91 -3.19 -7.64 -7.02
N ARG A 92 -1.96 -7.96 -7.43
CA ARG A 92 -0.92 -6.96 -7.67
C ARG A 92 -1.39 -5.90 -8.66
N HIS A 93 -0.93 -4.67 -8.50
CA HIS A 93 -1.13 -3.60 -9.48
C HIS A 93 0.22 -2.98 -9.85
N VAL A 94 0.45 -2.83 -11.15
CA VAL A 94 1.70 -2.32 -11.72
C VAL A 94 1.36 -1.24 -12.74
N ILE A 95 2.02 -0.10 -12.63
CA ILE A 95 1.95 1.01 -13.57
C ILE A 95 3.39 1.32 -13.97
N THR A 96 3.72 1.14 -15.26
CA THR A 96 5.10 1.35 -15.75
C THR A 96 5.34 2.80 -16.16
N ASN A 97 4.29 3.50 -16.61
CA ASN A 97 4.32 4.94 -16.84
C ASN A 97 2.93 5.58 -16.67
N ALA A 98 2.69 6.17 -15.49
CA ALA A 98 1.43 6.78 -15.12
C ALA A 98 1.10 8.04 -15.95
N ALA A 99 2.09 8.71 -16.54
CA ALA A 99 1.85 9.91 -17.35
C ALA A 99 1.16 9.62 -18.69
N VAL A 100 1.23 8.37 -19.17
CA VAL A 100 0.57 7.92 -20.42
C VAL A 100 -0.53 6.90 -20.17
N ASP A 101 -0.72 6.48 -18.92
CA ASP A 101 -1.82 5.61 -18.52
C ASP A 101 -3.13 6.40 -18.55
N ALA A 102 -4.08 5.95 -19.39
CA ALA A 102 -5.35 6.65 -19.60
C ALA A 102 -6.20 6.79 -18.32
N THR A 103 -5.99 5.93 -17.32
CA THR A 103 -6.72 5.93 -16.05
C THR A 103 -5.99 6.71 -14.95
N GLN A 104 -4.67 6.94 -15.09
CA GLN A 104 -3.84 7.54 -14.04
C GLN A 104 -3.23 8.89 -14.41
N ARG A 105 -3.15 9.25 -15.69
CA ARG A 105 -2.46 10.48 -16.15
C ARG A 105 -2.97 11.77 -15.50
N ASP A 106 -4.26 11.80 -15.15
CA ASP A 106 -4.92 12.95 -14.52
C ASP A 106 -4.96 12.84 -12.98
N ASN A 107 -4.40 11.77 -12.40
CA ASN A 107 -4.32 11.57 -10.95
C ASN A 107 -3.37 12.62 -10.32
N PRO A 108 -3.75 13.26 -9.20
CA PRO A 108 -2.89 14.23 -8.51
C PRO A 108 -1.51 13.72 -8.10
N LEU A 109 -1.34 12.42 -7.82
CA LEU A 109 0.00 11.84 -7.58
C LEU A 109 0.90 11.92 -8.83
N VAL A 110 0.31 11.94 -10.02
CA VAL A 110 1.04 12.04 -11.29
C VAL A 110 1.31 13.49 -11.65
N THR A 111 0.29 14.34 -11.51
CA THR A 111 0.31 15.74 -11.96
C THR A 111 0.95 16.71 -10.96
N LEU A 112 0.84 16.44 -9.65
CA LEU A 112 1.43 17.28 -8.59
C LEU A 112 2.72 16.68 -8.03
N GLU A 113 2.73 15.38 -7.74
CA GLU A 113 3.89 14.71 -7.10
C GLU A 113 4.86 14.07 -8.11
N GLY A 114 4.52 14.08 -9.40
CA GLY A 114 5.40 13.60 -10.45
C GLY A 114 5.64 12.08 -10.43
N VAL A 115 4.73 11.28 -9.86
CA VAL A 115 4.85 9.81 -9.89
C VAL A 115 4.72 9.32 -11.33
N ARG A 116 5.58 8.38 -11.72
CA ARG A 116 5.60 7.76 -13.05
C ARG A 116 5.49 6.24 -12.99
N CYS A 117 6.13 5.57 -12.05
CA CYS A 117 5.97 4.13 -11.89
C CYS A 117 5.46 3.76 -10.50
N TYR A 118 4.71 2.67 -10.45
CA TYR A 118 4.13 2.08 -9.24
C TYR A 118 4.15 0.56 -9.36
N ALA A 119 4.51 -0.13 -8.29
CA ALA A 119 4.19 -1.53 -8.11
C ALA A 119 3.70 -1.75 -6.68
N GLY A 120 2.58 -2.44 -6.52
CA GLY A 120 1.98 -2.73 -5.21
C GLY A 120 1.45 -4.15 -5.12
N SER A 121 1.87 -4.85 -4.08
CA SER A 121 1.38 -6.19 -3.71
C SER A 121 0.43 -6.10 -2.53
N PRO A 122 -0.72 -6.77 -2.57
CA PRO A 122 -1.75 -6.67 -1.54
C PRO A 122 -1.30 -7.27 -0.20
N LEU A 123 -1.65 -6.62 0.90
CA LEU A 123 -1.49 -7.15 2.26
C LEU A 123 -2.73 -7.98 2.63
N VAL A 124 -2.68 -9.29 2.39
CA VAL A 124 -3.81 -10.21 2.62
C VAL A 124 -3.63 -10.95 3.94
N THR A 125 -4.53 -10.73 4.90
CA THR A 125 -4.48 -11.40 6.21
C THR A 125 -4.83 -12.88 6.11
N SER A 126 -4.50 -13.64 7.16
CA SER A 126 -4.92 -15.05 7.33
C SER A 126 -6.45 -15.22 7.28
N ARG A 127 -7.19 -14.15 7.58
CA ARG A 127 -8.66 -14.07 7.51
C ARG A 127 -9.19 -13.68 6.13
N GLY A 128 -8.30 -13.54 5.13
CA GLY A 128 -8.65 -13.18 3.76
C GLY A 128 -8.98 -11.70 3.54
N GLN A 129 -8.70 -10.82 4.51
CA GLN A 129 -8.96 -9.38 4.38
C GLN A 129 -7.77 -8.69 3.72
N VAL A 130 -8.03 -7.81 2.74
CA VAL A 130 -6.98 -7.02 2.08
C VAL A 130 -6.88 -5.65 2.73
N LEU A 131 -5.84 -5.44 3.53
CA LEU A 131 -5.72 -4.21 4.34
C LEU A 131 -5.27 -3.01 3.52
N GLY A 132 -4.36 -3.25 2.57
CA GLY A 132 -3.69 -2.25 1.76
C GLY A 132 -2.56 -2.90 0.96
N THR A 133 -1.39 -2.26 0.87
CA THR A 133 -0.29 -2.76 0.03
C THR A 133 1.09 -2.59 0.65
N CYS A 134 2.00 -3.50 0.29
CA CYS A 134 3.43 -3.20 0.22
C CYS A 134 3.71 -2.68 -1.19
N CYS A 135 4.08 -1.41 -1.33
CA CYS A 135 4.25 -0.80 -2.65
C CYS A 135 5.48 0.11 -2.74
N VAL A 136 5.89 0.39 -3.97
CA VAL A 136 7.01 1.26 -4.32
C VAL A 136 6.62 2.23 -5.42
N LEU A 137 7.17 3.45 -5.38
CA LEU A 137 6.88 4.53 -6.32
C LEU A 137 8.19 5.11 -6.88
N GLY A 138 8.16 5.58 -8.12
CA GLY A 138 9.27 6.31 -8.74
C GLY A 138 8.83 7.44 -9.65
N ASN A 139 9.74 8.38 -9.89
CA ASN A 139 9.52 9.58 -10.72
C ASN A 139 9.93 9.40 -12.19
N ASP A 140 10.46 8.23 -12.55
CA ASP A 140 10.79 7.86 -13.92
C ASP A 140 9.96 6.64 -14.36
N PRO A 141 9.59 6.54 -15.65
CA PRO A 141 9.02 5.32 -16.21
C PRO A 141 9.92 4.11 -15.98
N ARG A 142 9.32 2.97 -15.66
CA ARG A 142 10.07 1.75 -15.36
C ARG A 142 9.25 0.49 -15.58
N GLU A 143 9.90 -0.50 -16.18
CA GLU A 143 9.42 -1.89 -16.22
C GLU A 143 9.86 -2.67 -14.98
N PHE A 144 9.03 -3.61 -14.53
CA PHE A 144 9.32 -4.48 -13.40
C PHE A 144 9.46 -5.93 -13.87
N THR A 145 10.53 -6.59 -13.45
CA THR A 145 10.75 -8.00 -13.73
C THR A 145 9.81 -8.88 -12.90
N ALA A 146 9.56 -10.11 -13.38
CA ALA A 146 8.77 -11.08 -12.62
C ALA A 146 9.40 -11.38 -11.25
N ASP A 147 10.72 -11.31 -11.12
CA ASP A 147 11.45 -11.62 -9.89
C ASP A 147 11.27 -10.50 -8.86
N GLU A 148 11.38 -9.24 -9.28
CA GLU A 148 11.10 -8.08 -8.42
C GLU A 148 9.67 -8.10 -7.91
N LEU A 149 8.70 -8.43 -8.77
CA LEU A 149 7.30 -8.50 -8.38
C LEU A 149 7.03 -9.68 -7.43
N ARG A 150 7.71 -10.83 -7.60
CA ARG A 150 7.62 -11.95 -6.65
C ARG A 150 8.23 -11.58 -5.30
N SER A 151 9.37 -10.88 -5.29
CA SER A 151 9.95 -10.37 -4.06
C SER A 151 9.01 -9.42 -3.33
N LEU A 152 8.31 -8.54 -4.05
CA LEU A 152 7.32 -7.65 -3.44
C LEU A 152 6.14 -8.41 -2.84
N ASP A 153 5.66 -9.47 -3.50
CA ASP A 153 4.63 -10.37 -2.97
C ASP A 153 5.09 -11.06 -1.67
N LEU A 154 6.33 -11.56 -1.63
CA LEU A 154 6.90 -12.17 -0.42
C LEU A 154 7.02 -11.15 0.73
N MET A 155 7.48 -9.93 0.43
CA MET A 155 7.55 -8.87 1.43
C MET A 155 6.17 -8.47 1.95
N ALA A 156 5.13 -8.47 1.11
CA ALA A 156 3.76 -8.23 1.55
C ALA A 156 3.29 -9.32 2.53
N ALA A 157 3.58 -10.58 2.26
CA ALA A 157 3.27 -11.69 3.16
C ALA A 157 4.04 -11.59 4.50
N GLU A 158 5.32 -11.21 4.47
CA GLU A 158 6.12 -11.00 5.69
C GLU A 158 5.57 -9.85 6.55
N VAL A 159 5.11 -8.76 5.92
CA VAL A 159 4.46 -7.65 6.63
C VAL A 159 3.19 -8.13 7.34
N VAL A 160 2.34 -8.90 6.65
CA VAL A 160 1.12 -9.44 7.27
C VAL A 160 1.45 -10.34 8.46
N ALA A 161 2.40 -11.27 8.30
CA ALA A 161 2.80 -12.16 9.38
C ALA A 161 3.31 -11.38 10.61
N GLN A 162 4.05 -10.29 10.39
CA GLN A 162 4.51 -9.42 11.47
C GLN A 162 3.36 -8.69 12.19
N LEU A 163 2.37 -8.21 11.44
CA LEU A 163 1.19 -7.54 11.99
C LEU A 163 0.35 -8.50 12.83
N GLU A 164 0.12 -9.72 12.32
CA GLU A 164 -0.67 -10.74 13.01
C GLU A 164 0.06 -11.27 14.26
N ALA A 165 1.39 -11.43 14.23
CA ALA A 165 2.16 -11.84 15.41
C ALA A 165 2.08 -10.83 16.56
N THR A 166 1.95 -9.53 16.25
CA THR A 166 1.86 -8.48 17.27
C THR A 166 0.48 -8.47 17.95
N ARG A 167 -0.56 -8.96 17.25
CA ARG A 167 -1.91 -9.14 17.80
C ARG A 167 -1.99 -10.28 18.81
N GLU A 168 -1.18 -11.32 18.61
CA GLU A 168 -1.21 -12.54 19.42
C GLU A 168 -0.37 -12.46 20.71
N ASP A 169 0.46 -11.43 20.88
CA ASP A 169 1.23 -11.23 22.11
C ASP A 169 0.41 -10.43 23.15
N PRO A 170 -0.13 -11.05 24.21
CA PRO A 170 -0.93 -10.37 25.22
C PRO A 170 -0.06 -9.61 26.25
N ARG A 171 1.28 -9.56 26.06
CA ARG A 171 2.26 -9.05 27.04
C ARG A 171 2.97 -7.78 26.59
N GLY A 172 2.20 -6.83 26.06
CA GLY A 172 2.53 -5.41 26.20
C GLY A 172 2.35 -4.94 27.64
#